data_AF-B5KUL2-F1
#
_entry.id   AF-B5KUL2-F1
#
_cell.length_a   1.000
_cell.length_b   1.000
_cell.length_c   1.000
_cell.angle_alpha   90.00
_cell.angle_beta   90.00
_cell.angle_gamma   90.00
#
_symmetry.space_group_name_H-M   'P 1'
#
loop_
_entity.id
_entity.type
_entity.pdbx_description
1 polymer ?
#
loop_
_entity_poly.entity_id
_entity_poly.type
_entity_poly.pdbx_seq_one_letter_code
_entity_poly.pdbx_strand_id
1 'polypeptide(L)'
;ANDSGLASYVAGQIDRTLSWKDVKWLQTITTMPILVKGVITAEDTRLAIQAGAAGIIVSNHGARQLDYVPATIMALEEVVKAAQGRVPVFLDGGVRRGTD
;
A
#
# COMPACT_ATOMS: atom_id res chain seq x y z
N ALA A 1 -6.61 1.21 -28.12
CA ALA A 1 -7.44 0.01 -27.88
C ALA A 1 -8.79 0.49 -27.36
N ASN A 2 -9.89 -0.12 -27.76
CA ASN A 2 -11.25 0.29 -27.35
C ASN A 2 -11.47 -0.01 -25.86
N ASP A 3 -11.02 0.88 -24.99
CA ASP A 3 -11.44 0.86 -23.59
C ASP A 3 -12.91 1.24 -23.53
N SER A 4 -13.69 0.49 -22.75
CA SER A 4 -15.11 0.81 -22.55
C SER A 4 -15.24 2.20 -21.91
N GLY A 5 -16.32 2.92 -22.21
CA GLY A 5 -16.55 4.24 -21.62
C GLY A 5 -16.51 4.22 -20.07
N LEU A 6 -16.91 3.09 -19.47
CA LEU A 6 -16.80 2.85 -18.04
C LEU A 6 -15.33 2.75 -17.57
N ALA A 7 -14.48 2.03 -18.29
CA ALA A 7 -13.06 1.91 -17.94
C ALA A 7 -12.36 3.28 -17.97
N SER A 8 -12.62 4.08 -19.00
CA SER A 8 -12.11 5.44 -19.11
C SER A 8 -12.59 6.35 -17.97
N TYR A 9 -13.87 6.24 -17.59
CA TYR A 9 -14.43 6.99 -16.47
C TYR A 9 -13.74 6.63 -15.15
N VAL A 10 -13.62 5.34 -14.82
CA VAL A 10 -12.99 4.88 -13.57
C VAL A 10 -11.52 5.29 -13.51
N ALA A 11 -10.79 5.19 -14.63
CA ALA A 11 -9.41 5.67 -14.71
C ALA A 11 -9.29 7.16 -14.39
N GLY A 12 -10.30 7.96 -14.78
CA GLY A 12 -10.38 9.40 -14.47
C GLY A 12 -10.78 9.73 -13.03
N GLN A 13 -11.29 8.77 -12.25
CA GLN A 13 -11.66 8.98 -10.83
C GLN A 13 -10.52 8.73 -9.85
N ILE A 14 -9.34 8.28 -10.33
CA ILE A 14 -8.16 8.11 -9.47
C ILE A 14 -7.64 9.48 -9.05
N ASP A 15 -7.86 9.83 -7.79
CA ASP A 15 -7.46 11.12 -7.23
C ASP A 15 -5.95 11.12 -6.91
N ARG A 16 -5.21 12.04 -7.52
CA ARG A 16 -3.76 12.24 -7.32
C ARG A 16 -3.43 13.18 -6.16
N THR A 17 -4.44 13.75 -5.52
CA THR A 17 -4.29 14.68 -4.39
C THR A 17 -4.33 13.98 -3.02
N LEU A 18 -4.52 12.65 -3.01
CA LEU A 18 -4.55 11.85 -1.79
C LEU A 18 -3.29 12.03 -0.94
N SER A 19 -3.53 12.07 0.37
CA SER A 19 -2.53 12.25 1.41
C SER A 19 -2.96 11.50 2.67
N TRP A 20 -2.15 11.55 3.73
CA TRP A 20 -2.47 10.86 5.00
C TRP A 20 -3.74 11.37 5.69
N LYS A 21 -4.23 12.58 5.38
CA LYS A 21 -5.52 13.09 5.89
C LYS A 21 -6.69 12.26 5.33
N ASP A 22 -6.53 11.71 4.13
CA ASP A 22 -7.59 11.02 3.40
C ASP A 22 -7.74 9.58 3.91
N VAL A 23 -6.65 8.99 4.43
CA VAL A 23 -6.72 7.75 5.22
C VAL A 23 -7.55 7.97 6.49
N LYS A 24 -7.36 9.11 7.17
CA LYS A 24 -8.18 9.46 8.35
C LYS A 24 -9.64 9.73 7.99
N TRP A 25 -9.89 10.40 6.86
CA TRP A 25 -11.25 10.55 6.34
C TRP A 25 -11.89 9.20 6.06
N LEU A 26 -11.17 8.25 5.46
CA LEU A 26 -11.70 6.92 5.16
C LEU A 26 -12.16 6.21 6.44
N GLN A 27 -11.47 6.39 7.55
CA GLN A 27 -11.87 5.86 8.87
C GLN A 27 -13.17 6.48 9.42
N THR A 28 -13.61 7.65 8.96
CA THR A 28 -14.88 8.26 9.42
C THR A 28 -16.10 7.67 8.75
N ILE A 29 -15.91 7.00 7.61
CA ILE A 29 -16.99 6.44 6.79
C ILE A 29 -17.06 4.91 6.83
N THR A 30 -16.14 4.25 7.55
CA THR A 30 -16.17 2.80 7.79
C THR A 30 -15.61 2.42 9.14
N THR A 31 -16.08 1.30 9.69
CA THR A 31 -15.52 0.66 10.91
C THR A 31 -14.60 -0.51 10.58
N MET A 32 -14.42 -0.84 9.30
CA MET A 32 -13.54 -1.94 8.90
C MET A 32 -12.06 -1.60 9.13
N PRO A 33 -11.21 -2.57 9.46
CA PRO A 33 -9.76 -2.38 9.51
C PRO A 33 -9.22 -1.92 8.15
N ILE A 34 -8.47 -0.82 8.12
CA ILE A 34 -7.86 -0.28 6.90
C ILE A 34 -6.42 -0.77 6.79
N LEU A 35 -6.11 -1.50 5.71
CA LEU A 35 -4.75 -1.88 5.36
C LEU A 35 -4.19 -0.93 4.31
N VAL A 36 -3.04 -0.30 4.59
CA VAL A 36 -2.37 0.58 3.62
C VAL A 36 -1.46 -0.27 2.72
N LYS A 37 -1.76 -0.28 1.42
CA LYS A 37 -1.02 -1.04 0.41
C LYS A 37 -0.15 -0.13 -0.42
N GLY A 38 1.11 -0.52 -0.63
CA GLY A 38 2.06 0.26 -1.44
C GLY A 38 3.24 0.84 -0.65
N VAL A 39 3.39 0.46 0.63
CA VAL A 39 4.45 0.98 1.49
C VAL A 39 5.72 0.17 1.28
N ILE A 40 6.82 0.83 0.91
CA ILE A 40 8.13 0.18 0.68
C ILE A 40 9.28 0.89 1.42
N THR A 41 8.96 1.82 2.33
CA THR A 41 9.92 2.63 3.09
C THR A 41 9.55 2.68 4.58
N ALA A 42 10.55 2.88 5.43
CA ALA A 42 10.38 3.06 6.87
C ALA A 42 9.61 4.35 7.20
N GLU A 43 9.79 5.41 6.41
CA GLU A 43 9.16 6.71 6.59
C GLU A 43 7.64 6.58 6.46
N ASP A 44 7.16 6.02 5.36
CA ASP A 44 5.72 5.85 5.12
C ASP A 44 5.10 4.78 6.02
N THR A 45 5.91 3.82 6.49
CA THR A 45 5.47 2.87 7.54
C THR A 45 5.07 3.60 8.82
N ARG A 46 5.91 4.53 9.28
CA ARG A 46 5.62 5.31 10.50
C ARG A 46 4.42 6.22 10.29
N LEU A 47 4.31 6.84 9.12
CA LEU A 47 3.17 7.70 8.77
C LEU A 47 1.86 6.91 8.66
N ALA A 48 1.87 5.71 8.07
CA ALA A 48 0.72 4.82 8.01
C ALA A 48 0.19 4.46 9.41
N ILE A 49 1.10 4.13 10.34
CA ILE A 49 0.73 3.85 11.73
C ILE A 49 0.18 5.10 12.42
N GLN A 50 0.81 6.27 12.22
CA GLN A 50 0.30 7.55 12.76
C GLN A 50 -1.06 7.95 12.18
N ALA A 51 -1.35 7.57 10.94
CA ALA A 51 -2.64 7.74 10.29
C ALA A 51 -3.69 6.72 10.76
N GLY A 52 -3.32 5.74 11.58
CA GLY A 52 -4.22 4.75 12.15
C GLY A 52 -4.49 3.55 11.24
N ALA A 53 -3.57 3.23 10.31
CA ALA A 53 -3.64 1.98 9.56
C ALA A 53 -3.71 0.78 10.53
N ALA A 54 -4.60 -0.17 10.24
CA ALA A 54 -4.71 -1.42 10.99
C ALA A 54 -3.66 -2.46 10.55
N GLY A 55 -2.97 -2.21 9.45
CA GLY A 55 -1.89 -3.04 8.92
C GLY A 55 -1.31 -2.46 7.64
N ILE A 56 -0.18 -3.01 7.22
CA ILE A 56 0.60 -2.52 6.09
C ILE A 56 0.84 -3.67 5.12
N ILE A 57 0.73 -3.40 3.82
CA ILE A 57 1.11 -4.35 2.77
C ILE A 57 2.31 -3.79 2.02
N VAL A 58 3.47 -4.44 2.19
CA VAL A 58 4.67 -4.19 1.41
C VAL A 58 4.43 -4.62 -0.02
N SER A 59 4.24 -3.63 -0.89
CA SER A 59 3.81 -3.85 -2.27
C SER A 59 4.39 -2.79 -3.17
N ASN A 60 4.90 -3.20 -4.33
CA ASN A 60 5.20 -2.30 -5.44
C ASN A 60 4.16 -2.43 -6.57
N HIS A 61 2.95 -2.90 -6.21
CA HIS A 61 1.83 -3.13 -7.13
C HIS A 61 2.18 -4.13 -8.26
N GLY A 62 3.00 -5.14 -7.94
CA GLY A 62 3.48 -6.11 -8.93
C GLY A 62 4.40 -5.50 -9.99
N ALA A 63 5.20 -4.50 -9.61
CA ALA A 63 6.11 -3.74 -10.46
C ALA A 63 5.42 -3.01 -11.64
N ARG A 64 4.15 -2.60 -11.47
CA ARG A 64 3.35 -1.95 -12.54
C ARG A 64 3.16 -0.44 -12.36
N GLN A 65 3.77 0.16 -11.34
CA GLN A 65 3.60 1.58 -11.01
C GLN A 65 4.86 2.38 -11.35
N LEU A 66 5.88 2.34 -10.49
CA LEU A 66 7.16 2.99 -10.70
C LEU A 66 8.23 1.93 -10.95
N ASP A 67 8.97 2.04 -12.05
CA ASP A 67 10.13 1.19 -12.32
C ASP A 67 11.31 1.58 -11.40
N TYR A 68 12.28 0.68 -11.23
CA TYR A 68 13.45 0.81 -10.34
C TYR A 68 13.16 0.83 -8.82
N VAL A 69 11.91 0.72 -8.39
CA VAL A 69 11.61 0.46 -6.98
C VAL A 69 12.14 -0.93 -6.57
N PRO A 70 12.57 -1.12 -5.32
CA PRO A 70 13.07 -2.41 -4.86
C PRO A 70 12.04 -3.53 -5.01
N ALA A 71 12.52 -4.76 -5.10
CA ALA A 71 11.69 -5.94 -4.87
C ALA A 71 11.12 -5.87 -3.45
N THR A 72 9.85 -6.26 -3.28
CA THR A 72 9.14 -6.15 -2.00
C THR A 72 9.82 -6.96 -0.90
N ILE A 73 10.44 -8.10 -1.21
CA ILE A 73 11.19 -8.91 -0.24
C ILE A 73 12.42 -8.18 0.30
N MET A 74 13.05 -7.32 -0.51
CA MET A 74 14.19 -6.52 -0.09
C MET A 74 13.77 -5.34 0.80
N ALA A 75 12.58 -4.76 0.55
CA ALA A 75 12.03 -3.67 1.36
C ALA A 75 11.35 -4.15 2.67
N LEU A 76 10.99 -5.44 2.75
CA LEU A 76 10.19 -5.99 3.84
C LEU A 76 10.82 -5.76 5.21
N GLU A 77 12.13 -6.03 5.35
CA GLU A 77 12.79 -5.97 6.65
C GLU A 77 12.78 -4.54 7.22
N GLU A 78 13.01 -3.54 6.37
CA GLU A 78 12.96 -2.13 6.73
C GLU A 78 11.57 -1.74 7.24
N VAL A 79 10.51 -2.12 6.52
CA VAL A 79 9.12 -1.85 6.90
C VAL A 79 8.76 -2.56 8.21
N VAL A 80 9.13 -3.83 8.38
CA VAL A 80 8.86 -4.59 9.61
C VAL A 80 9.55 -3.94 10.81
N LYS A 81 10.82 -3.53 10.67
CA LYS A 81 11.56 -2.82 11.73
C LYS A 81 10.91 -1.50 12.08
N ALA A 82 10.48 -0.72 11.08
CA ALA A 82 9.79 0.55 11.29
C ALA A 82 8.39 0.39 11.92
N ALA A 83 7.72 -0.74 11.69
CA ALA A 83 6.41 -1.03 12.27
C ALA A 83 6.47 -1.37 13.76
N GLN A 84 7.62 -1.83 14.27
CA GLN A 84 7.86 -2.12 15.70
C GLN A 84 6.78 -3.03 16.33
N GLY A 85 6.23 -3.97 15.55
CA GLY A 85 5.18 -4.89 16.00
C GLY A 85 3.83 -4.22 16.34
N ARG A 86 3.65 -2.93 16.03
CA ARG A 86 2.40 -2.20 16.36
C ARG A 86 1.21 -2.62 15.50
N VAL A 87 1.48 -3.05 14.27
CA VAL A 87 0.49 -3.52 13.31
C VAL A 87 1.06 -4.69 12.50
N PRO A 88 0.24 -5.63 12.00
CA PRO A 88 0.70 -6.66 11.09
C PRO A 88 1.25 -6.06 9.79
N VAL A 89 2.30 -6.67 9.27
CA VAL A 89 2.91 -6.35 7.98
C VAL A 89 2.78 -7.57 7.06
N PHE A 90 2.19 -7.36 5.89
CA PHE A 90 2.01 -8.33 4.82
C PHE A 90 2.94 -8.00 3.64
N LEU A 91 3.05 -8.92 2.68
CA LEU A 91 3.84 -8.73 1.46
C LEU A 91 3.11 -9.30 0.25
N ASP A 92 3.24 -8.62 -0.91
CA ASP A 92 2.95 -9.20 -2.22
C ASP A 92 4.10 -8.96 -3.22
N GLY A 93 3.97 -9.46 -4.45
CA GLY A 93 4.97 -9.30 -5.51
C GLY A 93 6.02 -10.41 -5.50
N GLY A 94 6.16 -11.12 -6.62
CA GLY A 94 7.19 -12.15 -6.79
C GLY A 94 6.93 -13.52 -6.14
N VAL A 95 6.04 -13.65 -5.14
CA VAL A 95 5.73 -14.95 -4.48
C VAL A 95 5.08 -15.93 -5.47
N ARG A 96 5.71 -17.08 -5.70
CA ARG A 96 5.30 -18.17 -6.61
C ARG A 96 5.52 -19.58 -6.05
N ARG A 97 6.27 -19.72 -4.95
CA ARG A 97 6.57 -20.97 -4.26
C ARG A 97 6.29 -20.83 -2.77
N GLY A 98 6.18 -21.95 -2.06
CA GLY A 98 6.11 -21.95 -0.59
C GLY A 98 7.44 -21.68 0.12
N THR A 99 8.55 -21.69 -0.62
CA THR A 99 9.90 -21.36 -0.14
C THR A 99 10.27 -19.89 -0.28
N ASP A 100 9.46 -19.12 -1.03
CA ASP A 100 9.61 -17.67 -1.12
C ASP A 100 9.18 -17.04 0.21
#